data_AF-E9SFP3-F1
#
_entry.id   AF-E9SFP3-F1
#
_cell.length_a   1.000
_cell.length_b   1.000
_cell.length_c   1.000
_cell.angle_alpha   90.00
_cell.angle_beta   90.00
_cell.angle_gamma   90.00
#
_symmetry.space_group_name_H-M   'P 1'
#
loop_
_entity.id
_entity.type
_entity.pdbx_description
1 polymer ?
#
loop_
_entity_poly.entity_id
_entity_poly.type
_entity_poly.pdbx_seq_one_letter_code
_entity_poly.pdbx_strand_id
1 'polypeptide(L)'
;MYEKLKELEVELEGEEYTNGGISFYFGCDLIPTTESIKEILIKNKVLGKDDNVELVNIEDCVSDFESISGEWHFSEQMKKRFLDILEKADAYYGITADGSYASWGYSWSTCRVIKKDDQLVLLEFYITD
;
A
#
# COMPACT_ATOMS: atom_id res chain seq x y z
N MET A 1 10.40 -6.25 9.51
CA MET A 1 9.04 -5.91 9.04
C MET A 1 8.99 -5.95 7.53
N TYR A 2 9.74 -5.09 6.84
CA TYR A 2 9.81 -5.02 5.38
C TYR A 2 10.07 -6.36 4.68
N GLU A 3 11.06 -7.16 5.11
CA GLU A 3 11.32 -8.48 4.50
C GLU A 3 10.07 -9.38 4.46
N LYS A 4 9.27 -9.37 5.52
CA LYS A 4 8.02 -10.15 5.57
C LYS A 4 6.95 -9.60 4.63
N LEU A 5 6.94 -8.29 4.39
CA LEU A 5 6.04 -7.67 3.41
C LEU A 5 6.49 -8.00 1.99
N LYS A 6 7.80 -8.03 1.71
CA LYS A 6 8.35 -8.48 0.41
C LYS A 6 8.06 -9.95 0.14
N GLU A 7 8.14 -10.82 1.16
CA GLU A 7 7.71 -12.21 1.02
C GLU A 7 6.23 -12.32 0.61
N LEU A 8 5.36 -11.48 1.19
CA LEU A 8 3.93 -11.43 0.84
C LEU A 8 3.70 -10.88 -0.56
N GLU A 9 4.45 -9.87 -0.97
CA GLU A 9 4.41 -9.32 -2.33
C GLU A 9 4.70 -10.38 -3.39
N VAL A 10 5.82 -11.10 -3.24
CA VAL A 10 6.21 -12.16 -4.19
C VAL A 10 5.17 -13.27 -4.27
N GLU A 11 4.55 -13.61 -3.14
CA GLU A 11 3.51 -14.65 -3.11
C GLU A 11 2.20 -14.15 -3.75
N LEU A 12 1.84 -12.88 -3.56
CA LEU A 12 0.67 -12.26 -4.20
C LEU A 12 0.85 -12.05 -5.71
N GLU A 13 2.05 -11.80 -6.21
CA GLU A 13 2.35 -11.82 -7.66
C GLU A 13 2.07 -13.20 -8.29
N GLY A 14 2.08 -14.28 -7.50
CA GLY A 14 1.71 -15.62 -7.98
C GLY A 14 0.21 -15.94 -7.85
N GLU A 15 -0.53 -15.15 -7.08
CA GLU A 15 -1.93 -15.37 -6.71
C GLU A 15 -2.84 -14.17 -7.06
N GLU A 16 -2.41 -13.35 -8.00
CA GLU A 16 -3.14 -12.13 -8.39
C GLU A 16 -4.57 -12.45 -8.85
N TYR A 17 -5.51 -11.65 -8.33
CA TYR A 17 -6.90 -11.76 -8.75
C TYR A 17 -7.11 -11.01 -10.06
N THR A 18 -7.64 -11.69 -11.07
CA THR A 18 -8.02 -11.08 -12.35
C THR A 18 -9.52 -11.25 -12.61
N ASN A 19 -10.21 -10.17 -12.96
CA ASN A 19 -11.60 -10.19 -13.36
C ASN A 19 -11.84 -9.25 -14.56
N GLY A 20 -12.29 -9.81 -15.69
CA GLY A 20 -12.66 -9.02 -16.86
C GLY A 20 -11.50 -8.23 -17.50
N GLY A 21 -10.27 -8.73 -17.38
CA GLY A 21 -9.06 -8.04 -17.86
C GLY A 21 -8.39 -7.15 -16.81
N ILE A 22 -9.09 -6.90 -15.70
CA ILE A 22 -8.58 -6.08 -14.60
C ILE A 22 -7.84 -6.98 -13.61
N SER A 23 -6.59 -6.68 -13.31
CA SER A 23 -5.75 -7.42 -12.35
C SER A 23 -5.41 -6.57 -11.12
N PHE A 24 -5.42 -7.21 -9.96
CA PHE A 24 -5.25 -6.59 -8.65
C PHE A 24 -3.90 -6.98 -8.04
N TYR A 25 -3.10 -5.98 -7.70
CA TYR A 25 -1.72 -6.14 -7.26
C TYR A 25 -1.46 -5.48 -5.91
N PHE A 26 -0.45 -5.99 -5.23
CA PHE A 26 0.14 -5.40 -4.05
C PHE A 26 1.64 -5.21 -4.27
N GLY A 27 2.17 -4.08 -3.84
CA GLY A 27 3.60 -3.80 -3.81
C GLY A 27 3.99 -3.13 -2.50
N CYS A 28 5.25 -3.29 -2.09
CA CYS A 28 5.80 -2.55 -0.97
C CYS A 28 7.26 -2.14 -1.15
N ASP A 29 7.57 -0.95 -0.64
CA ASP A 29 8.89 -0.35 -0.74
C ASP A 29 9.30 0.32 0.58
N LEU A 30 10.59 0.25 0.90
CA LEU A 30 11.16 1.07 1.96
C LEU A 30 11.13 2.54 1.55
N ILE A 31 10.78 3.39 2.51
CA ILE A 31 10.88 4.85 2.36
C ILE A 31 12.25 5.27 2.90
N PRO A 32 13.21 5.68 2.04
CA PRO A 32 14.52 6.13 2.51
C PRO A 32 14.37 7.34 3.41
N THR A 33 15.16 7.43 4.47
CA THR A 33 15.16 8.60 5.38
C THR A 33 15.55 9.90 4.70
N THR A 34 16.16 9.82 3.51
CA THR A 34 16.56 10.95 2.66
C THR A 34 15.45 11.42 1.71
N GLU A 35 14.39 10.64 1.55
CA GLU A 35 13.28 10.92 0.63
C GLU A 35 12.00 11.17 1.41
N SER A 36 11.22 12.14 0.96
CA SER A 36 9.87 12.35 1.47
C SER A 36 8.91 11.34 0.85
N ILE A 37 7.84 11.01 1.57
CA ILE A 37 6.77 10.11 1.10
C ILE A 37 6.19 10.62 -0.24
N LYS A 38 6.05 11.95 -0.38
CA LYS A 38 5.60 12.58 -1.63
C LYS A 38 6.51 12.24 -2.81
N GLU A 39 7.83 12.26 -2.65
CA GLU A 39 8.78 11.94 -3.73
C GLU A 39 8.64 10.49 -4.20
N ILE A 40 8.44 9.55 -3.26
CA ILE A 40 8.22 8.14 -3.57
C ILE A 40 6.91 7.94 -4.32
N LEU A 41 5.82 8.58 -3.86
CA LEU A 41 4.53 8.49 -4.53
C LEU A 41 4.54 9.10 -5.94
N ILE A 42 5.28 10.19 -6.16
CA ILE A 42 5.51 10.74 -7.50
C ILE A 42 6.31 9.75 -8.37
N LYS A 43 7.36 9.12 -7.81
CA LYS A 43 8.19 8.14 -8.51
C LYS A 43 7.40 6.90 -8.93
N ASN A 44 6.54 6.40 -8.03
CA ASN A 44 5.63 5.29 -8.28
C ASN A 44 4.42 5.70 -9.13
N LYS A 45 4.34 6.97 -9.54
CA LYS A 45 3.24 7.53 -10.36
C LYS A 45 1.87 7.39 -9.70
N VAL A 46 1.81 7.41 -8.37
CA VAL A 46 0.57 7.42 -7.60
C VAL A 46 -0.09 8.80 -7.66
N LEU A 47 0.71 9.87 -7.64
CA LEU A 47 0.23 11.25 -7.60
C LEU A 47 1.08 12.22 -8.44
N GLY A 48 0.49 13.37 -8.77
CA GLY A 48 1.11 14.44 -9.52
C GLY A 48 2.11 15.25 -8.69
N LYS A 49 3.05 15.92 -9.35
CA LYS A 49 4.07 16.75 -8.65
C LYS A 49 3.45 17.88 -7.83
N ASP A 50 2.33 18.41 -8.29
CA ASP A 50 1.65 19.56 -7.70
C ASP A 50 0.72 19.16 -6.54
N ASP A 51 0.46 17.86 -6.35
CA ASP A 51 -0.45 17.36 -5.31
C ASP A 51 0.20 17.47 -3.93
N ASN A 52 -0.54 17.97 -2.94
CA ASN A 52 -0.14 17.94 -1.54
C ASN A 52 -0.49 16.59 -0.94
N VAL A 53 0.41 16.07 -0.10
CA VAL A 53 0.29 14.74 0.51
C VAL A 53 0.23 14.91 2.01
N GLU A 54 -0.82 14.36 2.61
CA GLU A 54 -0.95 14.30 4.06
C GLU A 54 -1.05 12.84 4.53
N LEU A 55 -0.29 12.53 5.58
CA LEU A 55 -0.44 11.27 6.31
C LEU A 55 -1.52 11.43 7.37
N VAL A 56 -2.53 10.59 7.28
CA VAL A 56 -3.61 10.53 8.27
C VAL A 56 -3.38 9.29 9.10
N ASN A 57 -3.21 9.45 10.42
CA ASN A 57 -3.09 8.30 11.31
C ASN A 57 -4.43 7.54 11.33
N ILE A 58 -4.37 6.23 11.09
CA ILE A 58 -5.53 5.34 11.11
C ILE A 58 -5.44 4.53 12.41
N GLU A 59 -6.29 4.87 13.38
CA GLU A 59 -6.29 4.25 14.70
C GLU A 59 -6.76 2.78 14.65
N ASP A 60 -7.76 2.47 13.83
CA ASP A 60 -8.26 1.11 13.59
C ASP A 60 -7.65 0.54 12.30
N CYS A 61 -6.38 0.18 12.38
CA CYS A 61 -5.65 -0.36 11.23
C CYS A 61 -6.16 -1.73 10.77
N VAL A 62 -6.76 -2.51 11.69
CA VAL A 62 -7.33 -3.83 11.38
C VAL A 62 -8.55 -3.67 10.49
N SER A 63 -9.50 -2.82 10.88
CA SER A 63 -10.71 -2.60 10.07
C SER A 63 -10.39 -1.99 8.71
N ASP A 64 -9.44 -1.06 8.62
CA ASP A 64 -9.02 -0.48 7.34
C ASP A 64 -8.38 -1.55 6.43
N PHE A 65 -7.47 -2.36 6.96
CA PHE A 65 -6.84 -3.43 6.19
C PHE A 65 -7.82 -4.54 5.78
N GLU A 66 -8.78 -4.89 6.63
CA GLU A 66 -9.84 -5.86 6.25
C GLU A 66 -10.67 -5.35 5.06
N SER A 67 -10.97 -4.04 5.01
CA SER A 67 -11.64 -3.44 3.86
C SER A 67 -10.81 -3.56 2.59
N ILE A 68 -9.53 -3.18 2.63
CA ILE A 68 -8.62 -3.24 1.48
C ILE A 68 -8.46 -4.70 1.01
N SER A 69 -8.15 -5.61 1.93
CA SER A 69 -7.93 -7.01 1.60
C SER A 69 -9.17 -7.72 1.08
N GLY A 70 -10.37 -7.24 1.42
CA GLY A 70 -11.63 -7.67 0.81
C GLY A 70 -11.75 -7.24 -0.65
N GLU A 71 -11.41 -5.99 -0.95
CA GLU A 71 -11.40 -5.44 -2.32
C GLU A 71 -10.31 -6.06 -3.21
N TRP A 72 -9.14 -6.36 -2.64
CA TRP A 72 -8.02 -7.04 -3.33
C TRP A 72 -8.12 -8.57 -3.32
N HIS A 73 -9.21 -9.13 -2.79
CA HIS A 73 -9.47 -10.57 -2.80
C HIS A 73 -8.36 -11.43 -2.17
N PHE A 74 -7.67 -10.92 -1.14
CA PHE A 74 -6.64 -11.69 -0.46
C PHE A 74 -7.24 -12.93 0.22
N SER A 75 -6.50 -14.04 0.18
CA SER A 75 -6.87 -15.24 0.93
C SER A 75 -6.84 -14.98 2.45
N GLU A 76 -7.60 -15.76 3.22
CA GLU A 76 -7.59 -15.63 4.69
C GLU A 76 -6.20 -15.87 5.30
N GLN A 77 -5.39 -16.73 4.67
CA GLN A 77 -4.00 -16.94 5.07
C GLN A 77 -3.14 -15.69 4.86
N MET A 78 -3.29 -15.02 3.72
CA MET A 78 -2.61 -13.76 3.42
C MET A 78 -3.04 -12.65 4.39
N LYS A 79 -4.35 -12.50 4.59
CA LYS A 79 -4.90 -11.52 5.54
C LYS A 79 -4.30 -11.68 6.93
N LYS A 80 -4.29 -12.91 7.45
CA LYS A 80 -3.73 -13.19 8.77
C LYS A 80 -2.25 -12.79 8.87
N ARG A 81 -1.44 -13.09 7.85
CA ARG A 81 0.00 -12.74 7.85
C ARG A 81 0.23 -11.24 7.77
N PHE A 82 -0.60 -10.50 7.04
CA PHE A 82 -0.57 -9.04 7.04
C PHE A 82 -0.94 -8.47 8.39
N LEU A 83 -2.03 -8.95 9.00
CA LEU A 83 -2.47 -8.52 10.32
C LEU A 83 -1.37 -8.78 11.38
N ASP A 84 -0.71 -9.94 11.35
CA ASP A 84 0.44 -10.24 12.22
C ASP A 84 1.59 -9.22 12.08
N ILE A 85 1.75 -8.61 10.90
CA ILE A 85 2.74 -7.55 10.64
C ILE A 85 2.21 -6.21 11.19
N LEU A 86 0.96 -5.86 10.92
CA LEU A 86 0.32 -4.62 11.37
C LEU A 86 0.24 -4.51 12.89
N GLU A 87 -0.06 -5.61 13.59
CA GLU A 87 -0.06 -5.65 15.07
C GLU A 87 1.29 -5.29 15.70
N LYS A 88 2.38 -5.46 14.95
CA LYS A 88 3.74 -5.16 15.40
C LYS A 88 4.20 -3.77 14.98
N ALA A 89 3.44 -3.07 14.14
CA ALA A 89 3.74 -1.71 13.71
C ALA A 89 3.54 -0.71 14.84
N ASP A 90 4.30 0.37 14.83
CA ASP A 90 4.14 1.46 15.80
C ASP A 90 3.09 2.46 15.34
N ALA A 91 2.89 2.58 14.02
CA ALA A 91 1.84 3.42 13.45
C ALA A 91 1.47 2.94 12.04
N TYR A 92 0.23 3.27 11.65
CA TYR A 92 -0.35 2.96 10.36
C TYR A 92 -1.05 4.20 9.81
N TYR A 93 -0.69 4.60 8.60
CA TYR A 93 -1.17 5.84 8.01
C TYR A 93 -1.87 5.61 6.68
N GLY A 94 -3.00 6.29 6.50
CA GLY A 94 -3.60 6.56 5.20
C GLY A 94 -2.87 7.70 4.50
N ILE A 95 -2.86 7.66 3.18
CA ILE A 95 -2.33 8.75 2.36
C ILE A 95 -3.50 9.47 1.71
N THR A 96 -3.62 10.77 1.98
CA THR A 96 -4.56 11.66 1.28
C THR A 96 -3.77 12.60 0.38
N ALA A 97 -4.28 12.79 -0.84
CA ALA A 97 -3.75 13.76 -1.79
C ALA A 97 -4.89 14.72 -2.18
N ASP A 98 -4.61 16.02 -2.22
CA ASP A 98 -5.61 17.05 -2.59
C ASP A 98 -5.79 17.20 -4.12
N GLY A 99 -4.97 16.49 -4.90
CA GLY A 99 -5.07 16.37 -6.34
C GLY A 99 -5.56 15.01 -6.83
N SER A 100 -5.79 14.91 -8.14
CA SER A 100 -6.19 13.68 -8.81
C SER A 100 -5.02 12.70 -8.88
N TYR A 101 -5.14 11.54 -8.20
CA TYR A 101 -4.25 10.39 -8.36
C TYR A 101 -3.87 10.24 -9.83
N ALA A 102 -2.57 10.26 -10.11
CA ALA A 102 -2.04 10.35 -11.46
C ALA A 102 -2.17 8.97 -12.13
N SER A 103 -3.31 8.69 -12.76
CA SER A 103 -3.53 7.45 -13.52
C SER A 103 -2.64 7.40 -14.78
N TRP A 104 -1.38 6.99 -14.63
CA TRP A 104 -0.44 6.74 -15.73
C TRP A 104 -0.26 5.23 -15.95
N GLY A 105 -1.36 4.55 -16.29
CA GLY A 105 -1.39 3.11 -16.61
C GLY A 105 -1.97 2.21 -15.50
N TYR A 106 -2.27 2.78 -14.33
CA TYR A 106 -3.08 2.12 -13.31
C TYR A 106 -4.51 2.61 -13.41
N SER A 107 -5.47 1.68 -13.39
CA SER A 107 -6.90 2.00 -13.34
C SER A 107 -7.26 2.66 -12.00
N TRP A 108 -6.59 2.25 -10.91
CA TRP A 108 -6.76 2.80 -9.57
C TRP A 108 -5.61 2.35 -8.64
N SER A 109 -5.26 3.15 -7.63
CA SER A 109 -4.27 2.80 -6.60
C SER A 109 -4.65 3.44 -5.26
N THR A 110 -4.40 2.74 -4.16
CA THR A 110 -4.53 3.24 -2.78
C THR A 110 -3.28 2.87 -1.99
N CYS A 111 -2.78 3.82 -1.19
CA CYS A 111 -1.53 3.66 -0.48
C CYS A 111 -1.70 3.74 1.03
N ARG A 112 -0.83 3.02 1.73
CA ARG A 112 -0.69 3.05 3.18
C ARG A 112 0.77 3.15 3.57
N VAL A 113 1.04 3.69 4.75
CA VAL A 113 2.40 3.72 5.30
C VAL A 113 2.41 3.01 6.63
N ILE A 114 3.27 2.03 6.77
CA ILE A 114 3.54 1.37 8.05
C ILE A 114 4.83 1.92 8.63
N LYS A 115 4.80 2.31 9.92
CA LYS A 115 5.98 2.67 10.68
C LYS A 115 6.37 1.57 11.66
N LYS A 116 7.65 1.23 11.72
CA LYS A 116 8.25 0.45 12.80
C LYS A 116 9.64 0.98 13.11
N ASP A 117 9.86 1.38 14.36
CA ASP A 117 11.04 2.09 14.82
C ASP A 117 11.29 3.34 13.93
N ASP A 118 12.48 3.47 13.33
CA ASP A 118 12.80 4.53 12.37
C ASP A 118 12.54 4.12 10.92
N GLN A 119 11.91 2.96 10.69
CA GLN A 119 11.64 2.44 9.37
C GLN A 119 10.20 2.77 8.93
N LEU A 120 10.08 3.34 7.73
CA LEU A 120 8.82 3.54 7.05
C LEU A 120 8.75 2.63 5.82
N VAL A 121 7.59 1.99 5.63
CA VAL A 121 7.31 1.14 4.47
C VAL A 121 6.05 1.65 3.79
N LEU A 122 6.15 1.97 2.51
CA LEU A 122 5.02 2.24 1.65
C LEU A 122 4.38 0.91 1.24
N LEU A 123 3.08 0.82 1.40
CA LEU A 123 2.24 -0.22 0.83
C LEU A 123 1.42 0.39 -0.29
N GLU A 124 1.45 -0.25 -1.45
CA GLU A 124 0.68 0.15 -2.61
C GLU A 124 -0.23 -0.99 -3.03
N PHE A 125 -1.52 -0.71 -3.09
CA PHE A 125 -2.54 -1.62 -3.60
C PHE A 125 -3.04 -1.00 -4.90
N TYR A 126 -2.77 -1.63 -6.03
CA TYR A 126 -3.05 -1.03 -7.34
C TYR A 126 -3.73 -2.01 -8.30
N ILE A 127 -4.38 -1.45 -9.31
CA ILE A 127 -5.16 -2.15 -10.32
C ILE A 127 -4.63 -1.79 -11.71
N THR A 128 -4.39 -2.79 -12.56
CA THR A 128 -4.06 -2.60 -13.98
C THR A 128 -5.18 -3.17 -14.87
N ASP A 129 -5.36 -2.59 -16.06
CA ASP A 129 -6.24 -3.07 -17.14
C ASP A 129 -5.50 -3.90 -18.21
#